data_AF-A0A972P9H4-F1
#
_entry.id   AF-A0A972P9H4-F1
#
_cell.length_a   1.000
_cell.length_b   1.000
_cell.length_c   1.000
_cell.angle_alpha   90.00
_cell.angle_beta   90.00
_cell.angle_gamma   90.00
#
_symmetry.space_group_name_H-M   'P 1'
#
loop_
_entity.id
_entity.type
_entity.pdbx_description
1 polymer ?
#
loop_
_entity_poly.entity_id
_entity_poly.type
_entity_poly.pdbx_seq_one_letter_code
_entity_poly.pdbx_strand_id
1 'polypeptide(L)' 'MEVKLPFIAKDVYEGTISLWLVDEGDEVAEGDELVEITTSKAAFKLPAPVSGRLVEIVAQEGQIVKVGETLAIIEEE' A
#
# COMPACT_ATOMS: atom_id res chain seq x y z
N MET A 1 6.22 -11.12 2.40
CA MET A 1 6.43 -9.88 1.62
C MET A 1 6.13 -8.59 2.38
N GLU A 2 7.02 -7.60 2.37
CA GLU A 2 6.69 -6.22 2.79
C GLU A 2 6.15 -5.43 1.60
N VAL A 3 5.00 -4.79 1.74
CA VAL A 3 4.45 -3.85 0.75
C VAL A 3 5.02 -2.47 1.05
N LYS A 4 5.83 -1.95 0.14
CA LYS A 4 6.45 -0.62 0.28
C LYS A 4 5.88 0.34 -0.74
N LEU A 5 5.87 1.64 -0.44
CA LEU A 5 5.46 2.64 -1.41
C LEU A 5 6.47 2.62 -2.58
N PRO A 6 6.06 2.23 -3.80
CA PRO A 6 6.94 2.24 -4.95
C PRO A 6 7.15 3.68 -5.42
N PHE A 7 8.16 3.87 -6.27
CA PHE A 7 8.38 5.15 -6.92
C PHE A 7 7.24 5.45 -7.90
N ILE A 8 6.49 6.53 -7.66
CA ILE A 8 5.32 6.90 -8.46
C ILE A 8 5.70 7.79 -9.64
N ALA A 9 6.40 8.89 -9.37
CA ALA A 9 6.70 9.89 -10.38
C ALA A 9 7.93 10.71 -10.02
N LYS A 10 8.57 11.27 -11.04
CA LYS A 10 9.61 12.29 -10.88
C LYS A 10 9.03 13.46 -10.08
N ASP A 11 9.64 13.75 -8.93
CA ASP A 11 9.22 14.75 -7.93
C ASP A 11 8.06 14.36 -7.00
N VAL A 12 7.70 13.07 -6.89
CA VAL A 12 6.77 12.58 -5.86
C VAL A 12 7.52 11.63 -4.92
N TYR A 13 7.75 12.09 -3.69
CA TYR A 13 8.53 11.38 -2.67
C TYR A 13 7.69 10.90 -1.48
N GLU A 14 6.43 11.32 -1.40
CA GLU A 14 5.51 11.00 -0.32
C GLU A 14 4.07 10.88 -0.84
N GLY A 15 3.27 10.09 -0.14
CA GLY A 15 1.84 9.92 -0.37
C GLY A 15 1.09 9.78 0.93
N THR A 16 -0.20 10.10 0.92
CA THR A 16 -1.09 9.96 2.08
C THR A 16 -2.02 8.78 1.84
N ILE A 17 -2.09 7.86 2.81
CA ILE A 17 -3.06 6.76 2.78
C ILE A 17 -4.46 7.39 2.82
N SER A 18 -5.25 7.20 1.76
CA SER A 18 -6.63 7.69 1.71
C SER A 18 -7.59 6.67 2.30
N LEU A 19 -7.49 5.43 1.86
CA LEU A 19 -8.37 4.35 2.29
C LEU A 19 -7.69 3.00 2.12
N TRP A 20 -7.84 2.10 3.11
CA TRP A 20 -7.54 0.68 2.92
C TRP A 20 -8.75 -0.05 2.34
N LEU A 21 -8.52 -0.80 1.26
CA LEU A 21 -9.56 -1.63 0.60
C LEU A 21 -9.60 -3.05 1.18
N VAL A 22 -8.60 -3.40 1.98
CA VAL A 22 -8.42 -4.69 2.64
C VAL A 22 -8.10 -4.48 4.12
N ASP A 23 -8.43 -5.47 4.95
CA ASP A 23 -8.21 -5.45 6.39
C ASP A 23 -7.13 -6.45 6.82
N GLU A 24 -6.60 -6.27 8.02
CA GLU A 24 -5.64 -7.20 8.61
C GLU A 24 -6.27 -8.59 8.79
N GLY A 25 -5.70 -9.59 8.12
CA GLY A 25 -6.18 -10.95 8.10
C GLY A 25 -6.98 -11.34 6.85
N ASP A 26 -7.20 -10.42 5.90
CA ASP A 26 -7.83 -10.74 4.62
C ASP A 26 -6.88 -11.42 3.63
N GLU A 27 -7.45 -12.27 2.77
CA GLU A 27 -6.75 -12.91 1.66
C GLU A 27 -6.74 -11.97 0.44
N VAL A 28 -5.56 -11.76 -0.13
CA VAL A 28 -5.32 -10.86 -1.25
C VAL A 28 -4.60 -11.60 -2.37
N ALA A 29 -4.97 -11.36 -3.62
CA ALA A 29 -4.29 -11.96 -4.77
C ALA A 29 -3.33 -10.96 -5.43
N GLU A 30 -2.29 -11.46 -6.10
CA GLU A 30 -1.40 -10.62 -6.92
C GLU A 30 -2.22 -9.78 -7.90
N GLY A 31 -2.05 -8.46 -7.83
CA GLY A 31 -2.80 -7.50 -8.65
C GLY A 31 -4.06 -6.92 -8.00
N ASP A 32 -4.54 -7.45 -6.87
CA ASP A 32 -5.71 -6.89 -6.17
C ASP A 32 -5.39 -5.53 -5.52
N GLU A 33 -6.37 -4.63 -5.51
CA GLU A 33 -6.21 -3.28 -4.98
C GLU A 33 -6.20 -3.31 -3.44
N LEU A 34 -5.04 -3.05 -2.82
CA LEU A 34 -4.90 -3.10 -1.35
C LEU A 34 -5.25 -1.78 -0.68
N VAL A 35 -4.69 -0.69 -1.21
CA VAL A 35 -4.74 0.61 -0.56
C VAL A 35 -4.78 1.73 -1.59
N GLU A 36 -5.58 2.75 -1.32
CA GLU A 36 -5.63 3.97 -2.10
C GLU A 36 -4.72 5.03 -1.49
N ILE A 37 -3.82 5.57 -2.30
CA ILE A 37 -2.83 6.55 -1.89
C ILE A 37 -3.03 7.82 -2.71
N THR A 38 -3.24 8.93 -2.00
CA THR A 38 -3.37 10.25 -2.61
C THR A 38 -2.08 11.04 -2.42
N THR A 39 -1.59 11.62 -3.51
CA THR A 39 -0.43 12.50 -3.51
C THR A 39 -0.83 13.91 -3.93
N SER A 40 0.11 14.85 -3.83
CA SER A 40 -0.05 16.23 -4.30
C SER A 40 -0.38 16.36 -5.79
N LYS A 41 -0.13 15.32 -6.60
CA LYS A 41 -0.37 15.35 -8.04
C LYS A 41 -1.54 14.47 -8.49
N ALA A 42 -1.71 13.29 -7.88
CA ALA A 42 -2.73 12.33 -8.27
C ALA A 42 -3.01 11.32 -7.14
N ALA A 43 -4.18 10.69 -7.20
CA ALA A 43 -4.48 9.49 -6.43
C ALA A 43 -4.24 8.24 -7.29
N PHE A 44 -3.69 7.20 -6.67
CA PHE A 44 -3.44 5.91 -7.28
C PHE A 44 -3.63 4.81 -6.24
N LYS A 45 -3.98 3.63 -6.72
CA LYS A 45 -4.17 2.47 -5.86
C LYS A 45 -2.96 1.55 -5.98
N LEU A 46 -2.55 0.99 -4.85
CA LEU A 46 -1.45 0.04 -4.81
C LEU A 46 -2.01 -1.37 -5.03
N PRO A 47 -1.65 -2.04 -6.13
CA PRO A 47 -1.97 -3.46 -6.29
C PRO A 47 -1.07 -4.31 -5.39
N ALA A 48 -1.56 -5.48 -5.00
CA ALA A 48 -0.78 -6.44 -4.24
C ALA A 48 0.38 -6.96 -5.09
N PRO A 49 1.62 -6.93 -4.59
CA PRO A 49 2.78 -7.41 -5.33
C PRO A 49 2.81 -8.95 -5.44
N VAL A 50 2.08 -9.65 -4.57
CA VAL A 50 2.03 -11.11 -4.44
C VAL A 50 0.66 -11.52 -3.92
N SER A 51 0.27 -12.77 -4.19
CA SER A 51 -0.88 -13.40 -3.53
C SER A 51 -0.50 -13.89 -2.14
N GLY A 52 -1.40 -13.75 -1.18
CA GLY A 52 -1.18 -14.15 0.19
C GLY A 52 -2.21 -13.56 1.15
N ARG A 53 -1.82 -13.41 2.40
CA ARG A 53 -2.68 -12.86 3.46
C ARG A 53 -2.11 -11.59 4.04
N LEU A 54 -2.93 -10.55 4.19
CA LEU A 54 -2.49 -9.33 4.87
C LEU A 54 -2.28 -9.64 6.36
N VAL A 55 -1.06 -9.51 6.85
CA VAL A 55 -0.71 -9.86 8.23
C VAL A 55 -0.85 -8.65 9.15
N GLU A 56 -0.36 -7.50 8.68
CA GLU A 56 -0.25 -6.30 9.50
C GLU A 56 -0.25 -5.05 8.61
N ILE A 57 -1.02 -4.03 9.01
CA ILE A 57 -1.00 -2.70 8.39
C ILE A 57 -0.12 -1.77 9.23
N VAL A 58 1.00 -1.34 8.66
CA VAL A 58 1.97 -0.46 9.34
C VAL A 58 1.58 1.02 9.19
N ALA A 59 1.06 1.40 8.03
CA ALA A 59 0.65 2.76 7.72
C ALA A 59 -0.88 2.89 7.71
N GLN A 60 -1.43 3.64 8.66
CA GLN A 60 -2.88 3.79 8.78
C GLN A 60 -3.45 4.88 7.86
N GLU A 61 -4.77 4.87 7.70
CA GLU A 61 -5.52 5.88 6.96
C GLU A 61 -5.25 7.29 7.48
N GLY A 62 -5.02 8.24 6.55
CA GLY A 62 -4.63 9.61 6.85
C GLY A 62 -3.15 9.79 7.22
N GLN A 63 -2.36 8.72 7.29
CA GLN A 63 -0.94 8.80 7.56
C GLN A 63 -0.13 9.10 6.28
N ILE A 64 0.92 9.91 6.43
CA ILE A 64 1.84 10.26 5.34
C ILE A 64 3.00 9.26 5.32
N VAL A 65 3.21 8.64 4.17
CA VAL A 65 4.22 7.61 3.90
C VAL A 65 5.19 8.08 2.81
N LYS A 66 6.46 7.71 2.92
CA LYS A 66 7.51 8.08 1.95
C LYS A 66 7.84 6.95 0.99
N VAL A 67 8.42 7.28 -0.15
CA VAL A 67 8.89 6.27 -1.12
C VAL A 67 9.89 5.33 -0.45
N GLY A 68 9.64 4.03 -0.55
CA GLY A 68 10.43 2.98 0.10
C GLY A 68 10.03 2.66 1.55
N GLU A 69 9.06 3.37 2.12
CA GLU A 69 8.51 3.09 3.45
C GLU A 69 7.53 1.91 3.38
N THR A 70 7.53 1.08 4.43
CA THR A 70 6.64 -0.08 4.54
C THR A 70 5.22 0.36 4.89
N LEU A 71 4.27 -0.06 4.07
CA LEU A 71 2.84 0.23 4.19
C LEU A 71 2.12 -0.88 4.96
N ALA A 72 2.40 -2.13 4.58
CA ALA A 72 1.83 -3.31 5.20
C ALA A 72 2.71 -4.54 4.96
N ILE A 73 2.41 -5.63 5.65
CA ILE A 73 3.08 -6.92 5.53
C ILE A 73 2.06 -7.94 5.01
N ILE A 74 2.43 -8.63 3.93
CA ILE A 74 1.67 -9.75 3.36
C ILE A 74 2.47 -11.03 3.58
N GLU A 75 1.83 -12.07 4.09
CA GLU A 75 2.38 -13.43 4.14
C GLU A 75 2.02 -14.15 2.85
N GLU A 76 3.04 -14.51 2.08
CA GLU A 76 2.89 -15.28 0.84
C GLU A 76 2.50 -16.72 1.19
N GLU A 77 1.50 -17.26 0.49
CA GLU A 77 1.05 -18.66 0.64
C GLU A 77 1.59 -19.57 -0.48
#